data_AF-A0A542XNH0-F1
#
_entry.id   AF-A0A542XNH0-F1
#
_cell.length_a   1.000
_cell.length_b   1.000
_cell.length_c   1.000
_cell.angle_alpha   90.00
_cell.angle_beta   90.00
_cell.angle_gamma   90.00
#
_symmetry.space_group_name_H-M   'P 1'
#
loop_
_entity.id
_entity.type
_entity.pdbx_description
1 polymer ?
#
loop_
_entity_poly.entity_id
_entity_poly.type
_entity_poly.pdbx_seq_one_letter_code
_entity_poly.pdbx_strand_id
1 'polypeptide(L)' 'MMARLEAAVSALGDVDVSAWSDESLKERLGELSAALVALDSTLTRVADGVRARGLRIEESVPV' A
#
# COMPACT_ATOMS: atom_id res chain seq x y z
N MET A 1 7.39 -11.81 -4.88
CA MET A 1 7.30 -10.44 -4.31
C MET A 1 5.91 -9.86 -4.55
N MET A 2 5.44 -9.77 -5.80
CA MET A 2 4.10 -9.25 -6.11
C MET A 2 2.96 -10.04 -5.43
N ALA A 3 3.03 -11.37 -5.43
CA ALA A 3 2.07 -12.21 -4.69
C ALA A 3 1.94 -11.88 -3.19
N ARG A 4 3.00 -11.36 -2.55
CA ARG A 4 2.95 -10.96 -1.13
C ARG A 4 2.30 -9.59 -0.95
N LEU A 5 2.47 -8.69 -1.91
CA LEU A 5 1.79 -7.40 -1.92
C LEU A 5 0.30 -7.59 -2.22
N GLU A 6 -0.04 -8.43 -3.20
CA GLU A 6 -1.42 -8.82 -3.51
C GLU A 6 -2.11 -9.47 -2.29
N ALA A 7 -1.43 -10.39 -1.61
CA ALA A 7 -1.94 -10.98 -0.38
C ALA A 7 -2.13 -9.94 0.74
N ALA A 8 -1.24 -8.96 0.87
CA ALA A 8 -1.39 -7.88 1.83
C ALA A 8 -2.57 -6.96 1.50
N VAL A 9 -2.78 -6.65 0.21
CA VAL A 9 -3.94 -5.87 -0.26
C VAL A 9 -5.25 -6.63 0.01
N SER A 10 -5.29 -7.93 -0.29
CA SER A 10 -6.46 -8.78 0.04
C SER A 10 -6.73 -8.80 1.53
N ALA A 11 -5.69 -8.99 2.35
CA ALA A 11 -5.82 -9.01 3.80
C ALA A 11 -6.33 -7.67 4.36
N LEU A 12 -5.95 -6.53 3.77
CA LEU A 12 -6.48 -5.22 4.13
C LEU A 12 -7.97 -5.06 3.74
N GLY A 13 -8.39 -5.65 2.62
CA GLY A 13 -9.80 -5.68 2.21
C GLY A 13 -10.69 -6.51 3.15
N ASP A 14 -10.11 -7.52 3.80
CA ASP A 14 -10.81 -8.38 4.77
C ASP A 14 -10.85 -7.80 6.20
N VAL A 15 -10.26 -6.62 6.43
CA VAL A 15 -10.28 -5.97 7.75
C VAL A 15 -11.66 -5.41 8.06
N ASP A 16 -12.35 -6.05 9.00
CA ASP A 16 -13.57 -5.52 9.60
C ASP A 16 -13.25 -4.57 10.76
N VAL A 17 -13.37 -3.27 10.49
CA VAL A 17 -13.16 -2.20 11.48
C VAL A 17 -14.34 -2.03 12.45
N SER A 18 -15.51 -2.62 12.16
CA SER A 18 -16.72 -2.45 12.97
C SER A 18 -16.62 -3.07 14.37
N ALA A 19 -15.70 -4.03 14.54
CA ALA A 19 -15.44 -4.71 15.81
C ALA A 19 -14.37 -4.01 16.67
N TRP A 20 -13.75 -2.92 16.20
CA TRP A 20 -12.66 -2.26 16.90
C TRP A 20 -13.16 -1.21 17.89
N SER A 21 -12.48 -1.08 19.03
CA SER A 21 -12.68 0.07 19.93
C SER A 21 -11.98 1.31 19.37
N ASP A 22 -12.41 2.51 19.79
CA ASP A 22 -11.84 3.79 19.31
C ASP A 22 -10.32 3.89 19.51
N GLU A 23 -9.80 3.39 20.63
CA GLU A 23 -8.36 3.36 20.91
C GLU A 23 -7.61 2.41 19.95
N SER A 24 -8.15 1.20 19.73
CA SER A 24 -7.59 0.25 18.77
C SER A 24 -7.67 0.78 17.34
N LEU A 25 -8.74 1.49 17.00
CA LEU A 25 -8.91 2.12 15.70
C LEU A 25 -7.82 3.17 15.46
N LYS A 26 -7.58 4.05 16.42
CA LYS A 26 -6.56 5.09 16.30
C LYS A 26 -5.15 4.52 16.18
N GLU A 27 -4.81 3.51 16.98
CA GLU A 27 -3.50 2.86 16.94
C GLU A 27 -3.28 2.12 15.61
N ARG A 28 -4.23 1.26 15.21
CA ARG A 28 -4.13 0.46 13.98
C ARG A 28 -4.18 1.31 12.71
N LEU A 29 -4.97 2.38 12.69
CA LEU A 29 -4.95 3.33 11.58
C LEU A 29 -3.61 4.09 11.49
N GLY A 30 -2.99 4.39 12.64
CA GLY A 30 -1.65 4.97 12.69
C GLY A 30 -0.60 4.04 12.09
N GLU A 31 -0.61 2.77 12.48
CA GLU A 31 0.29 1.73 11.94
C GLU A 31 0.08 1.53 10.44
N LEU A 32 -1.18 1.42 9.99
CA LEU A 32 -1.53 1.27 8.58
C LEU A 32 -1.08 2.48 7.77
N SER A 33 -1.33 3.70 8.27
CA SER A 33 -0.90 4.93 7.63
C SER A 33 0.62 4.98 7.46
N ALA A 34 1.37 4.65 8.51
CA ALA A 34 2.83 4.59 8.45
C ALA A 34 3.34 3.55 7.42
N ALA A 35 2.72 2.38 7.38
CA ALA A 35 3.05 1.34 6.41
C ALA A 35 2.77 1.77 4.96
N LEU A 36 1.63 2.43 4.70
CA LEU A 36 1.26 2.93 3.37
C LEU A 36 2.19 4.05 2.90
N VAL A 37 2.57 4.97 3.79
CA VAL A 37 3.54 6.03 3.47
C VAL A 37 4.92 5.44 3.13
N ALA A 38 5.38 4.45 3.91
CA ALA A 38 6.63 3.76 3.62
C ALA A 38 6.59 3.03 2.25
N LEU A 39 5.47 2.37 1.95
CA LEU A 39 5.25 1.72 0.66
C LEU A 39 5.28 2.73 -0.50
N ASP A 40 4.54 3.83 -0.38
CA ASP A 40 4.50 4.90 -1.40
C ASP A 40 5.90 5.47 -1.70
N SER A 41 6.68 5.77 -0.66
CA SER A 41 8.06 6.25 -0.82
C SER A 41 8.96 5.25 -1.57
N THR A 42 8.73 3.95 -1.33
CA THR A 42 9.47 2.87 -1.99
C THR A 42 9.06 2.75 -3.45
N LEU A 43 7.76 2.82 -3.73
CA LEU A 43 7.21 2.78 -5.09
C LEU A 43 7.69 3.98 -5.92
N THR A 44 7.73 5.18 -5.33
CA THR A 44 8.27 6.37 -5.99
C THR A 44 9.73 6.16 -6.40
N ARG A 45 10.56 5.64 -5.49
CA ARG A 45 11.97 5.33 -5.79
C ARG A 45 12.12 4.31 -6.92
N VAL A 46 11.30 3.26 -6.91
CA VAL A 46 11.28 2.26 -7.98
C VAL A 46 10.86 2.90 -9.30
N ALA A 47 9.82 3.74 -9.29
CA ALA A 47 9.34 4.44 -10.47
C ALA A 47 10.41 5.36 -11.06
N ASP A 48 11.15 6.09 -10.21
CA ASP A 48 12.27 6.92 -10.66
C ASP A 48 13.40 6.08 -11.26
N GLY A 49 13.69 4.92 -10.67
CA GLY A 49 14.65 3.97 -11.23
C GLY A 49 14.21 3.34 -12.57
N VAL A 50 12.91 3.25 -12.84
CA VAL A 50 12.36 2.82 -14.14
C VAL A 50 12.43 3.97 -15.15
N ARG A 51 12.04 5.19 -14.76
CA ARG A 51 12.12 6.39 -15.60
C ARG A 51 13.55 6.72 -16.02
N ALA A 52 14.52 6.55 -15.13
CA ALA A 52 15.95 6.74 -15.42
C ALA A 52 16.46 5.78 -16.51
N ARG A 53 15.77 4.66 -16.75
CA ARG A 53 16.06 3.71 -17.84
C ARG A 53 15.33 4.05 -19.14
N GLY A 54 14.61 5.17 -19.20
CA GLY A 54 13.81 5.60 -20.36
C GLY A 54 12.48 4.85 -20.52
N LEU A 55 12.11 4.01 -19.55
CA LEU A 55 10.84 3.27 -19.55
C LEU A 55 9.73 4.14 -18.94
N ARG A 56 8.54 4.13 -19.55
CA ARG A 56 7.35 4.74 -18.96
C ARG A 56 6.56 3.70 -18.20
N ILE A 57 6.11 4.05 -17.00
CA ILE A 57 5.11 3.29 -16.26
C ILE A 57 3.76 3.83 -16.71
N GLU A 58 2.97 2.99 -17.39
CA GLU A 58 1.59 3.33 -17.69
C GLU A 58 0.76 3.20 -16.42
N GLU A 59 -0.13 4.16 -16.18
CA GLU A 59 -1.08 4.08 -15.08
C GLU A 59 -2.08 2.95 -15.39
N SER A 60 -2.14 1.95 -14.50
CA SER A 60 -3.11 0.88 -14.63
C SER A 60 -4.50 1.46 -14.37
N VAL A 61 -5.36 1.44 -15.38
CA VAL A 61 -6.78 1.74 -15.18
C VAL A 61 -7.40 0.53 -14.47
N PRO A 62 -8.03 0.70 -13.29
CA PRO A 62 -8.73 -0.41 -12.65
C PRO A 62 -9.86 -0.90 -13.55
N VAL A 63 -9.94 -2.22 -13.76
CA VAL A 63 -11.06 -2.89 -14.44
C VAL A 63 -12.19 -3.22 -13.48
#